data_AF-X1H820-F1
#
_entry.id   AF-X1H820-F1
#
_cell.length_a   1.000
_cell.length_b   1.000
_cell.length_c   1.000
_cell.angle_alpha   90.00
_cell.angle_beta   90.00
_cell.angle_gamma   90.00
#
_symmetry.space_group_name_H-M   'P 1'
#
loop_
_entity.id
_entity.type
_entity.pdbx_description
1 polymer ?
#
loop_
_entity_poly.entity_id
_entity_poly.type
_entity_poly.pdbx_seq_one_letter_code
_entity_poly.pdbx_strand_id
1 'polypeptide(L)'
;RISSDQTVIGKHVLFIDAGAGVTPGWMAPLFQPLPDKSINEIKGKAATLGAWIWADQDIETNFPILHTNFGKNSQTVLVTKEPQFIAFQIDIPENTNRVWVSLSPTKSNISQSAQIYYDGIVLVDSSRPHDEPPIYTHEDGSVGTWGGEPFVNLIRNGSAERSGFRFRSEVDNFGSRFLGDNTKPSLIITSLIDYSGTGSYYKTTVLRLFRTFWSKFGWGHVHLRIYNAYLSLAVVSMLGILGAIIGMIRNWSDLRWEVLFLLGIVLLISWGATFTRGATYLGLRHLYLPVGRHAYPAIIPTM
;
A
#
# COMPACT_ATOMS: atom_id res chain seq x y z
N ARG A 1 6.25 10.08 -14.06
CA ARG A 1 6.89 11.22 -13.37
C ARG A 1 6.54 12.46 -14.18
N ILE A 2 6.28 13.57 -13.52
CA ILE A 2 5.98 14.84 -14.20
C ILE A 2 7.08 15.79 -13.77
N SER A 3 7.86 16.26 -14.74
CA SER A 3 8.81 17.34 -14.51
C SER A 3 8.03 18.65 -14.41
N SER A 4 8.41 19.50 -13.46
CA SER A 4 7.79 20.82 -13.29
C SER A 4 8.85 21.85 -12.95
N ASP A 5 8.71 23.04 -13.52
CA ASP A 5 9.56 24.20 -13.22
C ASP A 5 9.25 24.78 -11.82
N GLN A 6 8.11 24.38 -11.23
CA GLN A 6 7.69 24.78 -9.88
C GLN A 6 8.07 23.74 -8.81
N THR A 7 9.06 22.90 -9.09
CA THR A 7 9.59 21.93 -8.12
C THR A 7 10.26 22.66 -6.96
N VAL A 8 10.00 22.19 -5.75
CA VAL A 8 10.65 22.70 -4.54
C VAL A 8 11.85 21.83 -4.20
N ILE A 9 11.74 20.52 -4.47
CA ILE A 9 12.79 19.55 -4.24
C ILE A 9 13.00 18.74 -5.52
N GLY A 10 14.25 18.63 -5.96
CA GLY A 10 14.57 17.79 -7.10
C GLY A 10 14.02 18.37 -8.42
N LYS A 11 13.35 17.53 -9.19
CA LYS A 11 12.93 17.80 -10.58
C LYS A 11 11.52 17.32 -10.90
N HIS A 12 10.88 16.58 -9.99
CA HIS A 12 9.60 15.94 -10.23
C HIS A 12 8.59 16.29 -9.15
N VAL A 13 7.32 16.19 -9.50
CA VAL A 13 6.21 16.43 -8.58
C VAL A 13 5.21 15.27 -8.62
N LEU A 14 4.50 15.06 -7.51
CA LEU A 14 3.28 14.27 -7.52
C LEU A 14 2.15 15.13 -8.09
N PHE A 15 1.33 14.51 -8.92
CA PHE A 15 0.23 15.17 -9.62
C PHE A 15 -1.02 14.32 -9.53
N ILE A 16 -2.14 14.98 -9.24
CA ILE A 16 -3.47 14.37 -9.25
C ILE A 16 -4.43 15.28 -10.00
N ASP A 17 -5.03 14.73 -11.05
CA ASP A 17 -6.23 15.32 -11.66
C ASP A 17 -7.43 14.99 -10.76
N ALA A 18 -7.94 16.01 -10.06
CA ALA A 18 -9.06 15.86 -9.14
C ALA A 18 -10.40 15.58 -9.87
N GLY A 19 -10.47 15.87 -11.17
CA GLY A 19 -11.62 15.53 -12.02
C GLY A 19 -11.54 14.10 -12.59
N ALA A 20 -10.35 13.48 -12.56
CA ALA A 20 -10.20 12.11 -13.02
C ALA A 20 -10.88 11.14 -12.04
N GLY A 21 -11.74 10.28 -12.56
CA GLY A 21 -12.34 9.21 -11.78
C GLY A 21 -11.29 8.26 -11.20
N VAL A 22 -11.49 7.80 -9.96
CA VAL A 22 -10.63 6.80 -9.33
C VAL A 22 -11.21 5.40 -9.56
N THR A 23 -10.33 4.41 -9.70
CA THR A 23 -10.74 3.00 -9.81
C THR A 23 -9.90 2.17 -8.86
N PRO A 24 -10.53 1.52 -7.85
CA PRO A 24 -11.96 1.60 -7.49
C PRO A 24 -12.35 3.00 -6.97
N GLY A 25 -13.59 3.44 -7.22
CA GLY A 25 -14.03 4.82 -6.89
C GLY A 25 -14.08 5.17 -5.40
N TRP A 26 -13.95 4.18 -4.52
CA TRP A 26 -13.90 4.35 -3.07
C TRP A 26 -12.47 4.45 -2.50
N MET A 27 -11.45 4.33 -3.35
CA MET A 27 -10.04 4.41 -2.96
C MET A 27 -9.49 5.83 -3.16
N ALA A 28 -8.52 6.22 -2.35
CA ALA A 28 -7.71 7.39 -2.66
C ALA A 28 -6.86 7.16 -3.93
N PRO A 29 -6.69 8.17 -4.81
CA PRO A 29 -5.84 8.09 -6.00
C PRO A 29 -4.42 7.59 -5.72
N LEU A 30 -3.85 8.04 -4.59
CA LEU A 30 -2.52 7.63 -4.13
C LEU A 30 -2.55 7.41 -2.62
N PHE A 31 -1.87 6.35 -2.15
CA PHE A 31 -1.65 6.12 -0.74
C PHE A 31 -0.31 5.41 -0.51
N GLN A 32 0.23 5.55 0.71
CA GLN A 32 1.45 4.89 1.13
C GLN A 32 1.30 4.41 2.59
N PRO A 33 1.30 3.09 2.82
CA PRO A 33 1.41 2.53 4.17
C PRO A 33 2.80 2.77 4.76
N LEU A 34 2.84 3.16 6.03
CA LEU A 34 4.09 3.29 6.77
C LEU A 34 4.61 1.90 7.20
N PRO A 35 5.94 1.69 7.24
CA PRO A 35 6.52 0.50 7.85
C PRO A 35 6.15 0.34 9.34
N ASP A 36 6.09 -0.90 9.80
CA ASP A 36 5.89 -1.23 11.23
C ASP A 36 6.92 -0.53 12.14
N LYS A 37 8.17 -0.39 11.67
CA LYS A 37 9.22 0.33 12.41
C LYS A 37 8.86 1.80 12.63
N SER A 38 8.50 2.51 11.56
CA SER A 38 8.09 3.91 11.62
C SER A 38 6.82 4.11 12.44
N ILE A 39 5.86 3.19 12.38
CA ILE A 39 4.65 3.22 13.21
C ILE A 39 5.02 3.12 14.70
N ASN A 40 5.96 2.25 15.06
CA ASN A 40 6.42 2.12 16.44
C ASN A 40 7.18 3.35 16.95
N GLU A 41 7.79 4.13 16.06
CA GLU A 41 8.49 5.37 16.40
C GLU A 41 7.53 6.50 16.78
N ILE A 42 6.34 6.56 16.14
CA ILE A 42 5.36 7.65 16.30
C ILE A 42 4.14 7.32 17.18
N LYS A 43 3.83 6.04 17.43
CA LYS A 43 2.66 5.68 18.24
C LYS A 43 2.75 6.28 19.65
N GLY A 44 1.65 6.85 20.14
CA GLY A 44 1.58 7.50 21.44
C GLY A 44 2.24 8.89 21.49
N LYS A 45 2.65 9.45 20.34
CA LYS A 45 3.30 10.76 20.25
C LYS A 45 2.56 11.68 19.28
N ALA A 46 2.88 12.96 19.37
CA ALA A 46 2.58 13.92 18.33
C ALA A 46 3.51 13.72 17.13
N ALA A 47 2.95 13.75 15.93
CA ALA A 47 3.68 13.75 14.66
C ALA A 47 3.26 14.97 13.84
N THR A 48 4.19 15.56 13.08
CA THR A 48 3.87 16.67 12.16
C THR A 48 3.91 16.19 10.72
N LEU A 49 2.82 16.42 10.00
CA LEU A 49 2.69 16.19 8.56
C LEU A 49 2.75 17.53 7.82
N GLY A 50 3.68 17.65 6.88
CA GLY A 50 3.85 18.83 6.03
C GLY A 50 3.92 18.46 4.55
N ALA A 51 3.58 19.41 3.68
CA ALA A 51 3.72 19.26 2.23
C ALA A 51 3.73 20.63 1.54
N TRP A 52 4.44 20.71 0.42
CA TRP A 52 4.22 21.76 -0.57
C TRP A 52 3.04 21.36 -1.45
N ILE A 53 2.09 22.27 -1.62
CA ILE A 53 0.87 22.05 -2.40
C ILE A 53 0.55 23.29 -3.24
N TRP A 54 0.16 23.07 -4.48
CA TRP A 54 -0.36 24.10 -5.40
C TRP A 54 -1.28 23.47 -6.43
N ALA A 55 -1.96 24.29 -7.21
CA ALA A 55 -2.92 23.86 -8.22
C ALA A 55 -2.80 24.69 -9.51
N ASP A 56 -3.46 24.27 -10.58
CA ASP A 56 -3.56 25.06 -11.81
C ASP A 56 -4.54 26.25 -11.71
N GLN A 57 -5.36 26.27 -10.65
CA GLN A 57 -6.32 27.32 -10.31
C GLN A 57 -6.56 27.39 -8.80
N ASP A 58 -7.06 28.52 -8.33
CA ASP A 58 -7.38 28.69 -6.91
C ASP A 58 -8.54 27.77 -6.53
N ILE A 59 -8.32 26.88 -5.57
CA ILE A 59 -9.29 25.84 -5.19
C ILE A 59 -9.18 25.46 -3.71
N GLU A 60 -10.32 25.19 -3.08
CA GLU A 60 -10.35 24.49 -1.79
C GLU A 60 -10.19 22.99 -1.99
N THR A 61 -9.20 22.38 -1.35
CA THR A 61 -8.96 20.94 -1.42
C THR A 61 -8.60 20.36 -0.05
N ASN A 62 -8.62 19.03 0.05
CA ASN A 62 -8.09 18.35 1.23
C ASN A 62 -6.56 18.29 1.14
N PHE A 63 -5.90 18.66 2.23
CA PHE A 63 -4.50 18.37 2.45
C PHE A 63 -4.26 16.82 2.49
N PRO A 64 -3.02 16.32 2.31
CA PRO A 64 -2.68 14.92 2.56
C PRO A 64 -3.31 14.37 3.84
N ILE A 65 -4.00 13.24 3.71
CA ILE A 65 -4.76 12.65 4.80
C ILE A 65 -3.88 11.62 5.51
N LEU A 66 -3.64 11.82 6.81
CA LEU A 66 -3.04 10.79 7.65
C LEU A 66 -4.15 9.89 8.20
N HIS A 67 -4.06 8.60 7.94
CA HIS A 67 -5.00 7.61 8.46
C HIS A 67 -4.37 6.74 9.53
N THR A 68 -5.20 6.34 10.48
CA THR A 68 -4.89 5.31 11.47
C THR A 68 -6.00 4.25 11.50
N ASN A 69 -5.80 3.19 12.27
CA ASN A 69 -6.87 2.24 12.62
C ASN A 69 -8.05 2.89 13.39
N PHE A 70 -7.87 4.08 13.98
CA PHE A 70 -8.89 4.77 14.77
C PHE A 70 -9.64 5.86 14.00
N GLY A 71 -9.04 6.46 12.98
CA GLY A 71 -9.65 7.56 12.24
C GLY A 71 -8.76 8.10 11.13
N LYS A 72 -9.11 9.28 10.64
CA LYS A 72 -8.34 10.03 9.63
C LYS A 72 -8.21 11.47 10.08
N ASN A 73 -7.06 12.08 9.82
CA ASN A 73 -6.73 13.47 10.12
C ASN A 73 -6.35 14.18 8.84
N SER A 74 -7.01 15.30 8.57
CA SER A 74 -6.81 16.16 7.40
C SER A 74 -7.46 17.50 7.67
N GLN A 75 -7.04 18.52 6.93
CA GLN A 75 -7.66 19.84 6.90
C GLN A 75 -8.03 20.23 5.47
N THR A 76 -9.05 21.09 5.34
CA THR A 76 -9.33 21.78 4.08
C THR A 76 -8.39 22.96 3.98
N VAL A 77 -7.75 23.14 2.82
CA VAL A 77 -6.82 24.22 2.55
C VAL A 77 -7.23 24.92 1.26
N LEU A 78 -7.07 26.24 1.23
CA LEU A 78 -7.12 27.00 -0.01
C LEU A 78 -5.75 26.88 -0.67
N VAL A 79 -5.73 26.40 -1.91
CA VAL A 79 -4.51 26.18 -2.69
C VAL A 79 -4.57 27.09 -3.89
N THR A 80 -3.45 27.77 -4.16
CA THR A 80 -3.32 28.71 -5.29
C THR A 80 -2.39 28.14 -6.36
N LYS A 81 -2.06 28.96 -7.37
CA LYS A 81 -1.11 28.62 -8.44
C LYS A 81 0.35 28.60 -8.01
N GLU A 82 0.65 29.13 -6.83
CA GLU A 82 2.01 29.21 -6.30
C GLU A 82 2.23 28.10 -5.25
N PRO A 83 3.41 27.46 -5.22
CA PRO A 83 3.77 26.50 -4.18
C PRO A 83 3.63 27.10 -2.79
N GLN A 84 2.79 26.47 -1.95
CA GLN A 84 2.61 26.85 -0.56
C GLN A 84 2.95 25.69 0.35
N PHE A 85 3.78 25.94 1.37
CA PHE A 85 4.05 24.96 2.41
C PHE A 85 2.97 25.03 3.48
N ILE A 86 2.38 23.88 3.78
CA ILE A 86 1.38 23.74 4.84
C ILE A 86 1.78 22.55 5.71
N ALA A 87 1.69 22.71 7.03
CA ALA A 87 1.92 21.65 7.99
C ALA A 87 0.92 21.68 9.14
N PHE A 88 0.68 20.52 9.73
CA PHE A 88 -0.06 20.41 10.98
C PHE A 88 0.40 19.23 11.83
N GLN A 89 0.19 19.40 13.13
CA GLN A 89 0.45 18.40 14.15
C GLN A 89 -0.75 17.48 14.36
N ILE A 90 -0.46 16.21 14.62
CA ILE A 90 -1.44 15.14 14.80
C ILE A 90 -0.99 14.25 15.95
N ASP A 91 -1.87 14.00 16.90
CA ASP A 91 -1.62 13.01 17.93
C ASP A 91 -1.91 11.59 17.42
N ILE A 92 -0.92 10.71 17.52
CA ILE A 92 -1.04 9.32 17.12
C ILE A 92 -1.38 8.48 18.36
N PRO A 93 -2.54 7.78 18.40
CA PRO A 93 -2.89 6.94 19.53
C PRO A 93 -1.84 5.87 19.84
N GLU A 94 -1.63 5.56 21.13
CA GLU A 94 -0.65 4.55 21.56
C GLU A 94 -0.95 3.15 21.01
N ASN A 95 -2.24 2.83 20.86
CA ASN A 95 -2.73 1.55 20.36
C ASN A 95 -2.74 1.48 18.81
N THR A 96 -2.07 2.40 18.13
CA THR A 96 -2.02 2.43 16.67
C THR A 96 -1.13 1.31 16.14
N ASN A 97 -1.70 0.48 15.28
CA ASN A 97 -1.01 -0.65 14.63
C ASN A 97 -0.87 -0.47 13.13
N ARG A 98 -1.45 0.60 12.58
CA ARG A 98 -1.42 0.89 11.15
C ARG A 98 -1.56 2.37 10.91
N VAL A 99 -0.66 2.90 10.09
CA VAL A 99 -0.67 4.28 9.62
C VAL A 99 -0.43 4.28 8.12
N TRP A 100 -1.16 5.12 7.40
CA TRP A 100 -0.89 5.37 5.98
C TRP A 100 -1.25 6.81 5.64
N VAL A 101 -0.51 7.39 4.70
CA VAL A 101 -0.86 8.70 4.12
C VAL A 101 -1.57 8.46 2.80
N SER A 102 -2.59 9.27 2.50
CA SER A 102 -3.25 9.25 1.19
C SER A 102 -3.46 10.64 0.65
N LEU A 103 -3.35 10.77 -0.67
CA LEU A 103 -3.70 11.98 -1.39
C LEU A 103 -5.07 11.80 -2.02
N SER A 104 -6.04 12.58 -1.56
CA SER A 104 -7.42 12.52 -2.04
C SER A 104 -7.99 13.95 -2.13
N PRO A 105 -7.57 14.72 -3.15
CA PRO A 105 -7.85 16.15 -3.26
C PRO A 105 -9.33 16.56 -3.45
N THR A 106 -10.28 15.67 -3.24
CA THR A 106 -11.69 15.92 -3.61
C THR A 106 -12.53 16.34 -2.42
N LYS A 107 -13.21 17.48 -2.55
CA LYS A 107 -14.49 17.77 -1.87
C LYS A 107 -15.62 17.44 -2.85
N SER A 108 -16.76 16.96 -2.38
CA SER A 108 -17.87 16.43 -3.19
C SER A 108 -18.53 17.40 -4.19
N ASN A 109 -18.00 18.63 -4.37
CA ASN A 109 -18.56 19.69 -5.21
C ASN A 109 -17.52 20.34 -6.17
N ILE A 110 -16.46 19.62 -6.52
CA ILE A 110 -15.53 20.10 -7.56
C ILE A 110 -16.20 19.89 -8.93
N SER A 111 -16.95 20.90 -9.40
CA SER A 111 -17.55 20.91 -10.74
C SER A 111 -16.54 21.12 -11.87
N GLN A 112 -15.28 21.40 -11.54
CA GLN A 112 -14.21 21.69 -12.49
C GLN A 112 -13.02 20.77 -12.25
N SER A 113 -12.60 20.01 -13.28
CA SER A 113 -11.32 19.28 -13.23
C SER A 113 -10.21 20.27 -12.85
N ALA A 114 -9.55 20.00 -11.73
CA ALA A 114 -8.46 20.79 -11.20
C ALA A 114 -7.24 19.88 -11.06
N GLN A 115 -6.08 20.42 -11.41
CA GLN A 115 -4.82 19.71 -11.30
C GLN A 115 -4.13 20.15 -10.01
N ILE A 116 -3.89 19.20 -9.12
CA ILE A 116 -3.25 19.48 -7.84
C ILE A 116 -1.89 18.79 -7.79
N TYR A 117 -0.91 19.56 -7.39
CA TYR A 117 0.49 19.20 -7.35
C TYR A 117 0.96 19.13 -5.90
N TYR A 118 1.80 18.15 -5.62
CA TYR A 118 2.43 17.96 -4.32
C TYR A 118 3.92 17.72 -4.49
N ASP A 119 4.69 18.32 -3.60
CA ASP A 119 6.13 18.08 -3.47
C ASP A 119 6.52 18.15 -1.99
N GLY A 120 7.67 17.56 -1.63
CA GLY A 120 8.21 17.61 -0.28
C GLY A 120 7.24 17.16 0.81
N ILE A 121 6.48 16.09 0.56
CA ILE A 121 5.60 15.51 1.58
C ILE A 121 6.48 14.92 2.68
N VAL A 122 6.30 15.41 3.90
CA VAL A 122 7.12 15.05 5.06
C VAL A 122 6.25 14.67 6.25
N LEU A 123 6.62 13.59 6.93
CA LEU A 123 6.06 13.18 8.21
C LEU A 123 7.20 12.88 9.16
N VAL A 124 7.18 13.47 10.36
CA VAL A 124 8.23 13.32 11.37
C VAL A 124 7.64 13.01 12.75
N ASP A 125 8.46 12.44 13.63
CA ASP A 125 8.09 11.88 14.93
C ASP A 125 8.04 12.91 16.09
N SER A 126 7.86 14.19 15.77
CA SER A 126 7.81 15.27 16.74
C SER A 126 6.96 16.45 16.24
N SER A 127 6.62 17.35 17.15
CA SER A 127 6.10 18.67 16.78
C SER A 127 7.17 19.46 16.02
N ARG A 128 6.75 20.25 15.03
CA ARG A 128 7.60 21.11 14.19
C ARG A 128 6.87 22.43 13.93
N PRO A 129 7.60 23.52 13.63
CA PRO A 129 6.99 24.78 13.21
C PRO A 129 6.07 24.58 11.98
N HIS A 130 4.92 25.25 11.97
CA HIS A 130 3.94 25.13 10.89
C HIS A 130 4.12 26.18 9.79
N ASP A 131 4.82 27.26 10.13
CA ASP A 131 5.07 28.48 9.38
C ASP A 131 6.45 28.50 8.70
N GLU A 132 7.31 27.53 9.03
CA GLU A 132 8.63 27.36 8.40
C GLU A 132 8.70 26.04 7.63
N PRO A 133 9.07 26.04 6.33
CA PRO A 133 9.27 24.81 5.59
C PRO A 133 10.57 24.09 6.00
N PRO A 134 10.62 22.75 5.88
CA PRO A 134 11.86 21.99 6.04
C PRO A 134 12.88 22.34 4.96
N ILE A 135 14.15 22.32 5.33
CA ILE A 135 15.28 22.41 4.42
C ILE A 135 15.82 20.99 4.20
N TYR A 136 15.69 20.50 2.97
CA TYR A 136 16.12 19.15 2.62
C TYR A 136 17.61 19.11 2.29
N THR A 137 18.29 18.06 2.76
CA THR A 137 19.71 17.83 2.46
C THR A 137 19.90 16.91 1.25
N HIS A 138 18.88 16.13 0.89
CA HIS A 138 18.86 15.22 -0.25
C HIS A 138 17.66 15.48 -1.17
N GLU A 139 17.85 15.32 -2.47
CA GLU A 139 16.81 15.50 -3.49
C GLU A 139 15.63 14.52 -3.34
N ASP A 140 15.82 13.38 -2.68
CA ASP A 140 14.76 12.38 -2.46
C ASP A 140 13.83 12.70 -1.28
N GLY A 141 14.08 13.83 -0.59
CA GLY A 141 13.29 14.31 0.53
C GLY A 141 13.36 13.43 1.78
N SER A 142 14.36 12.53 1.88
CA SER A 142 14.45 11.55 2.96
C SER A 142 14.95 12.12 4.29
N VAL A 143 15.76 13.18 4.26
CA VAL A 143 16.37 13.78 5.43
C VAL A 143 16.57 15.30 5.23
N GLY A 144 16.67 16.03 6.34
CA GLY A 144 16.86 17.48 6.32
C GLY A 144 16.86 18.07 7.72
N THR A 145 16.64 19.38 7.79
CA THR A 145 16.42 20.13 9.03
C THR A 145 15.08 20.85 8.98
N TRP A 146 14.31 20.82 10.06
CA TRP A 146 13.02 21.50 10.16
C TRP A 146 12.88 22.16 11.54
N GLY A 147 12.78 23.50 11.55
CA GLY A 147 12.85 24.27 12.79
C GLY A 147 14.22 24.17 13.47
N GLY A 148 15.30 24.12 12.67
CA GLY A 148 16.69 24.00 13.16
C GLY A 148 17.11 22.60 13.63
N GLU A 149 16.19 21.65 13.72
CA GLU A 149 16.46 20.29 14.18
C GLU A 149 16.50 19.29 13.01
N PRO A 150 17.39 18.28 13.05
CA PRO A 150 17.45 17.26 12.02
C PRO A 150 16.20 16.36 12.05
N PHE A 151 15.78 15.89 10.88
CA PHE A 151 14.71 14.91 10.75
C PHE A 151 15.02 13.81 9.74
N VAL A 152 14.34 12.68 9.93
CA VAL A 152 14.22 11.60 8.94
C VAL A 152 12.76 11.53 8.53
N ASN A 153 12.50 11.61 7.23
CA ASN A 153 11.15 11.58 6.70
C ASN A 153 10.59 10.16 6.77
N LEU A 154 9.47 10.00 7.46
CA LEU A 154 8.75 8.72 7.54
C LEU A 154 7.96 8.42 6.25
N ILE A 155 7.73 9.43 5.39
CA ILE A 155 7.19 9.25 4.04
C ILE A 155 8.33 8.89 3.10
N ARG A 156 8.17 7.75 2.42
CA ARG A 156 9.11 7.33 1.39
C ARG A 156 8.82 8.10 0.11
N ASN A 157 9.87 8.66 -0.51
CA ASN A 157 9.76 9.32 -1.80
C ASN A 157 8.78 10.52 -1.80
N GLY A 158 8.84 11.33 -0.73
CA GLY A 158 7.99 12.52 -0.57
C GLY A 158 8.20 13.60 -1.64
N SER A 159 9.36 13.63 -2.31
CA SER A 159 9.68 14.52 -3.42
C SER A 159 9.40 13.93 -4.82
N ALA A 160 8.76 12.77 -4.92
CA ALA A 160 8.41 12.14 -6.21
C ALA A 160 9.59 11.73 -7.13
N GLU A 161 10.84 11.85 -6.70
CA GLU A 161 12.02 11.60 -7.55
C GLU A 161 12.18 10.15 -8.01
N ARG A 162 11.69 9.18 -7.22
CA ARG A 162 11.66 7.76 -7.60
C ARG A 162 10.33 7.41 -8.25
N SER A 163 10.38 6.63 -9.33
CA SER A 163 9.19 6.02 -9.94
C SER A 163 8.90 4.66 -9.31
N GLY A 164 7.61 4.36 -9.15
CA GLY A 164 7.13 2.99 -8.96
C GLY A 164 6.90 2.26 -10.29
N PHE A 165 6.63 0.96 -10.19
CA PHE A 165 6.19 0.18 -11.33
C PHE A 165 4.74 0.53 -11.67
N ARG A 166 4.48 0.92 -12.92
CA ARG A 166 3.12 1.23 -13.37
C ARG A 166 2.95 0.78 -14.81
N PHE A 167 1.86 0.09 -15.08
CA PHE A 167 1.41 -0.18 -16.43
C PHE A 167 0.80 1.07 -17.07
N ARG A 168 0.66 1.04 -18.38
CA ARG A 168 -0.14 2.05 -19.08
C ARG A 168 -1.60 1.98 -18.62
N SER A 169 -2.30 3.11 -18.69
CA SER A 169 -3.70 3.26 -18.26
C SER A 169 -4.62 2.19 -18.86
N GLU A 170 -4.41 1.84 -20.12
CA GLU A 170 -5.24 0.87 -20.86
C GLU A 170 -5.10 -0.53 -20.27
N VAL A 171 -3.86 -0.92 -19.93
CA VAL A 171 -3.55 -2.22 -19.32
C VAL A 171 -4.07 -2.29 -17.89
N ASP A 172 -3.92 -1.21 -17.13
CA ASP A 172 -4.44 -1.14 -15.76
C ASP A 172 -5.96 -1.25 -15.74
N ASN A 173 -6.65 -0.50 -16.61
CA ASN A 173 -8.11 -0.48 -16.69
C ASN A 173 -8.70 -1.76 -17.29
N PHE A 174 -7.98 -2.42 -18.22
CA PHE A 174 -8.38 -3.72 -18.72
C PHE A 174 -8.20 -4.79 -17.65
N GLY A 175 -7.03 -4.85 -17.02
CA GLY A 175 -6.71 -5.81 -15.97
C GLY A 175 -7.62 -5.68 -14.75
N SER A 176 -8.02 -4.47 -14.38
CA SER A 176 -8.93 -4.26 -13.25
C SER A 176 -10.30 -4.92 -13.43
N ARG A 177 -10.74 -5.19 -14.66
CA ARG A 177 -12.01 -5.89 -14.93
C ARG A 177 -11.98 -7.37 -14.56
N PHE A 178 -10.78 -7.97 -14.54
CA PHE A 178 -10.59 -9.40 -14.24
C PHE A 178 -10.09 -9.64 -12.82
N LEU A 179 -9.53 -8.62 -12.18
CA LEU A 179 -9.04 -8.68 -10.82
C LEU A 179 -10.17 -8.39 -9.81
N GLY A 180 -10.10 -9.04 -8.66
CA GLY A 180 -11.09 -8.85 -7.59
C GLY A 180 -11.22 -7.39 -7.18
N ASP A 181 -12.46 -6.97 -6.90
CA ASP A 181 -12.78 -5.65 -6.34
C ASP A 181 -12.28 -4.46 -7.21
N ASN A 182 -12.16 -4.66 -8.53
CA ASN A 182 -11.64 -3.71 -9.52
C ASN A 182 -10.20 -3.23 -9.23
N THR A 183 -9.39 -4.11 -8.64
CA THR A 183 -7.99 -3.85 -8.30
C THR A 183 -7.14 -3.58 -9.55
N LYS A 184 -6.29 -2.56 -9.55
CA LYS A 184 -5.36 -2.30 -10.66
C LYS A 184 -4.14 -3.24 -10.60
N PRO A 185 -3.70 -3.83 -11.72
CA PRO A 185 -2.46 -4.62 -11.79
C PRO A 185 -1.23 -3.87 -11.27
N SER A 186 -1.09 -2.57 -11.58
CA SER A 186 0.01 -1.75 -11.07
C SER A 186 0.04 -1.66 -9.55
N LEU A 187 -1.14 -1.62 -8.90
CA LEU A 187 -1.24 -1.58 -7.45
C LEU A 187 -0.73 -2.89 -6.84
N ILE A 188 -1.11 -4.03 -7.42
CA ILE A 188 -0.64 -5.36 -6.96
C ILE A 188 0.87 -5.47 -7.06
N ILE A 189 1.45 -5.10 -8.21
CA ILE A 189 2.89 -5.22 -8.40
C ILE A 189 3.64 -4.26 -7.48
N THR A 190 3.17 -3.01 -7.39
CA THR A 190 3.77 -2.02 -6.49
C THR A 190 3.70 -2.47 -5.03
N SER A 191 2.57 -3.02 -4.59
CA SER A 191 2.44 -3.52 -3.23
C SER A 191 3.33 -4.72 -2.98
N LEU A 192 3.53 -5.63 -3.94
CA LEU A 192 4.43 -6.78 -3.79
C LEU A 192 5.91 -6.37 -3.70
N ILE A 193 6.31 -5.34 -4.46
CA ILE A 193 7.70 -4.84 -4.47
C ILE A 193 7.98 -3.95 -3.25
N ASP A 194 6.98 -3.23 -2.72
CA ASP A 194 7.13 -2.41 -1.51
C ASP A 194 7.09 -3.26 -0.22
N TYR A 195 8.09 -4.12 -0.05
CA TYR A 195 8.24 -4.95 1.14
C TYR A 195 8.27 -4.11 2.44
N SER A 196 8.80 -2.89 2.38
CA SER A 196 8.93 -2.02 3.54
C SER A 196 7.58 -1.53 4.07
N GLY A 197 6.61 -1.23 3.19
CA GLY A 197 5.27 -0.79 3.57
C GLY A 197 4.25 -1.91 3.73
N THR A 198 4.38 -2.99 2.95
CA THR A 198 3.33 -4.02 2.84
C THR A 198 3.79 -5.42 3.27
N GLY A 199 5.08 -5.62 3.58
CA GLY A 199 5.64 -6.93 3.88
C GLY A 199 4.96 -7.62 5.07
N SER A 200 4.64 -6.86 6.12
CA SER A 200 3.91 -7.36 7.30
C SER A 200 2.50 -7.85 6.94
N TYR A 201 1.83 -7.13 6.04
CA TYR A 201 0.53 -7.55 5.49
C TYR A 201 0.66 -8.88 4.76
N TYR A 202 1.59 -9.00 3.81
CA TYR A 202 1.73 -10.24 3.03
C TYR A 202 2.18 -11.43 3.87
N LYS A 203 3.07 -11.22 4.84
CA LYS A 203 3.44 -12.25 5.82
C LYS A 203 2.21 -12.74 6.60
N THR A 204 1.37 -11.82 7.07
CA THR A 204 0.12 -12.16 7.76
C THR A 204 -0.85 -12.89 6.84
N THR A 205 -0.95 -12.48 5.57
CA THR A 205 -1.77 -13.11 4.55
C THR A 205 -1.32 -14.55 4.28
N VAL A 206 -0.02 -14.82 4.09
CA VAL A 206 0.49 -16.21 3.93
C VAL A 206 0.12 -17.07 5.12
N LEU A 207 0.38 -16.58 6.35
CA LEU A 207 0.05 -17.33 7.57
C LEU A 207 -1.45 -17.58 7.69
N ARG A 208 -2.28 -16.61 7.32
CA ARG A 208 -3.74 -16.77 7.36
C ARG A 208 -4.23 -17.75 6.30
N LEU A 209 -3.73 -17.67 5.08
CA LEU A 209 -4.06 -18.62 4.00
C LEU A 209 -3.68 -20.04 4.39
N PHE A 210 -2.46 -20.24 4.90
CA PHE A 210 -2.00 -21.54 5.38
C PHE A 210 -2.91 -22.12 6.49
N ARG A 211 -3.23 -21.31 7.51
CA ARG A 211 -4.09 -21.73 8.63
C ARG A 211 -5.53 -22.05 8.18
N THR A 212 -6.04 -21.28 7.23
CA THR A 212 -7.41 -21.45 6.68
C THR A 212 -7.53 -22.53 5.63
N PHE A 213 -6.44 -22.88 4.97
CA PHE A 213 -6.35 -24.07 4.14
C PHE A 213 -6.47 -25.34 4.99
N TRP A 214 -5.67 -25.44 6.06
CA TRP A 214 -5.60 -26.68 6.84
C TRP A 214 -6.73 -26.89 7.85
N SER A 215 -7.14 -25.87 8.61
CA SER A 215 -7.97 -26.15 9.78
C SER A 215 -8.86 -25.02 10.28
N LYS A 216 -8.83 -23.85 9.64
CA LYS A 216 -9.69 -22.73 9.99
C LYS A 216 -10.85 -22.66 8.99
N PHE A 217 -11.83 -23.55 9.19
CA PHE A 217 -13.01 -23.72 8.33
C PHE A 217 -13.94 -22.50 8.34
N GLY A 218 -14.60 -22.27 7.20
CA GLY A 218 -15.71 -21.33 7.06
C GLY A 218 -15.38 -19.88 7.41
N TRP A 219 -15.94 -19.40 8.53
CA TRP A 219 -15.87 -18.02 9.05
C TRP A 219 -14.70 -17.77 10.01
N GLY A 220 -13.89 -18.81 10.26
CA GLY A 220 -12.67 -18.70 11.04
C GLY A 220 -12.87 -18.65 12.55
N HIS A 221 -13.94 -19.25 13.06
CA HIS A 221 -14.24 -19.33 14.49
C HIS A 221 -13.82 -20.68 15.10
N VAL A 222 -13.56 -21.69 14.28
CA VAL A 222 -13.02 -22.98 14.71
C VAL A 222 -11.50 -22.96 14.50
N HIS A 223 -10.74 -23.09 15.58
CA HIS A 223 -9.28 -23.22 15.54
C HIS A 223 -8.89 -24.56 16.18
N LEU A 224 -7.79 -25.15 15.70
CA LEU A 224 -7.18 -26.28 16.40
C LEU A 224 -6.70 -25.80 17.76
N ARG A 225 -7.23 -26.41 18.83
CA ARG A 225 -6.92 -26.09 20.23
C ARG A 225 -5.55 -26.64 20.68
N ILE A 226 -4.94 -27.48 19.86
CA ILE A 226 -3.65 -28.13 20.14
C ILE A 226 -2.52 -27.12 20.01
N TYR A 227 -1.67 -27.03 21.04
CA TYR A 227 -0.47 -26.20 21.04
C TYR A 227 0.43 -26.61 19.85
N ASN A 228 0.85 -25.64 19.02
CA ASN A 228 1.68 -25.84 17.84
C ASN A 228 1.09 -26.69 16.68
N ALA A 229 -0.21 -26.95 16.63
CA ALA A 229 -0.82 -27.74 15.54
C ALA A 229 -0.43 -27.24 14.12
N TYR A 230 -0.42 -25.92 13.93
CA TYR A 230 -0.06 -25.31 12.66
C TYR A 230 1.42 -25.48 12.30
N LEU A 231 2.31 -25.61 13.29
CA LEU A 231 3.72 -25.90 13.03
C LEU A 231 3.88 -27.33 12.52
N SER A 232 3.21 -28.31 13.16
CA SER A 232 3.21 -29.69 12.70
C SER A 232 2.67 -29.82 11.28
N LEU A 233 1.56 -29.14 10.99
CA LEU A 233 1.00 -29.10 9.63
C LEU A 233 1.94 -28.43 8.64
N ALA A 234 2.69 -27.40 9.07
CA ALA A 234 3.67 -26.74 8.20
C ALA A 234 4.83 -27.69 7.89
N VAL A 235 5.32 -28.44 8.86
CA VAL A 235 6.37 -29.47 8.65
C VAL A 235 5.87 -30.55 7.69
N VAL A 236 4.66 -31.08 7.89
CA VAL A 236 4.06 -32.07 6.99
C VAL A 236 3.91 -31.51 5.56
N SER A 237 3.46 -30.26 5.42
CA SER A 237 3.35 -29.59 4.11
C SER A 237 4.72 -29.46 3.44
N MET A 238 5.76 -29.08 4.19
CA MET A 238 7.13 -28.94 3.67
C MET A 238 7.70 -30.29 3.23
N LEU A 239 7.49 -31.35 4.00
CA LEU A 239 7.90 -32.71 3.62
C LEU A 239 7.16 -33.20 2.37
N GLY A 240 5.86 -32.90 2.25
CA GLY A 240 5.08 -33.19 1.05
C GLY A 240 5.60 -32.48 -0.19
N ILE A 241 5.89 -31.18 -0.08
CA ILE A 241 6.49 -30.38 -1.17
C ILE A 241 7.86 -30.96 -1.56
N LEU A 242 8.71 -31.28 -0.59
CA LEU A 242 10.03 -31.86 -0.85
C LEU A 242 9.92 -33.23 -1.55
N GLY A 243 9.01 -34.08 -1.09
CA GLY A 243 8.71 -35.37 -1.72
C GLY A 243 8.22 -35.22 -3.16
N ALA A 244 7.32 -34.26 -3.41
CA ALA A 244 6.82 -33.94 -4.76
C ALA A 244 7.96 -33.46 -5.68
N ILE A 245 8.83 -32.57 -5.20
CA ILE A 245 10.00 -32.10 -5.97
C ILE A 245 10.95 -33.26 -6.29
N ILE A 246 11.29 -34.10 -5.31
CA ILE A 246 12.16 -35.27 -5.51
C ILE A 246 11.53 -36.25 -6.51
N GLY A 247 10.23 -36.53 -6.38
CA GLY A 247 9.49 -37.38 -7.32
C GLY A 247 9.46 -36.81 -8.74
N MET A 248 9.27 -35.49 -8.87
CA MET A 248 9.30 -34.78 -10.14
C MET A 248 10.68 -34.86 -10.81
N ILE A 249 11.76 -34.69 -10.05
CA ILE A 249 13.13 -34.82 -10.57
C ILE A 249 13.43 -36.26 -10.98
N ARG A 250 13.02 -37.26 -10.18
CA ARG A 250 13.26 -38.68 -10.47
C ARG A 250 12.55 -39.16 -11.73
N ASN A 251 11.33 -38.69 -11.95
CA ASN A 251 10.50 -39.12 -13.08
C ASN A 251 10.44 -38.08 -14.20
N TRP A 252 11.42 -37.17 -14.28
CA TRP A 252 11.38 -35.98 -15.15
C TRP A 252 11.06 -36.28 -16.62
N SER A 253 11.54 -37.41 -17.14
CA SER A 253 11.29 -37.88 -18.52
C SER A 253 9.86 -38.35 -18.76
N ASP A 254 9.20 -38.85 -17.72
CA ASP A 254 7.90 -39.53 -17.80
C ASP A 254 6.74 -38.58 -17.46
N LEU A 255 7.07 -37.37 -17.03
CA LEU A 255 6.09 -36.34 -16.71
C LEU A 255 5.43 -35.80 -17.98
N ARG A 256 4.11 -35.72 -17.93
CA ARG A 256 3.31 -35.01 -18.93
C ARG A 256 3.39 -33.51 -18.64
N TRP A 257 4.41 -32.86 -19.19
CA TRP A 257 4.72 -31.44 -18.97
C TRP A 257 3.53 -30.52 -19.25
N GLU A 258 2.67 -30.88 -20.20
CA GLU A 258 1.47 -30.13 -20.54
C GLU A 258 0.48 -30.08 -19.37
N VAL A 259 0.31 -31.21 -18.67
CA VAL A 259 -0.57 -31.32 -17.51
C VAL A 259 -0.01 -30.55 -16.33
N LEU A 260 1.30 -30.68 -16.07
CA LEU A 260 1.97 -29.96 -14.99
C LEU A 260 1.98 -28.44 -15.24
N PHE A 261 2.20 -28.02 -16.47
CA PHE A 261 2.14 -26.62 -16.86
C PHE A 261 0.74 -26.05 -16.65
N LEU A 262 -0.30 -26.74 -17.13
CA LEU A 262 -1.68 -26.32 -16.93
C LEU A 262 -2.04 -26.26 -15.44
N LEU A 263 -1.68 -27.29 -14.67
CA LEU A 263 -1.87 -27.31 -13.22
C LEU A 263 -1.15 -26.12 -12.56
N GLY A 264 0.10 -25.87 -12.93
CA GLY A 264 0.88 -24.73 -12.44
C GLY A 264 0.20 -23.39 -12.71
N ILE A 265 -0.35 -23.20 -13.92
CA ILE A 265 -1.14 -21.99 -14.25
C ILE A 265 -2.40 -21.89 -13.39
N VAL A 266 -3.16 -22.97 -13.24
CA VAL A 266 -4.40 -22.98 -12.44
C VAL A 266 -4.10 -22.66 -10.98
N LEU A 267 -3.05 -23.25 -10.41
CA LEU A 267 -2.58 -22.97 -9.05
C LEU A 267 -2.14 -21.50 -8.94
N LEU A 268 -1.32 -21.01 -9.87
CA LEU A 268 -0.81 -19.65 -9.87
C LEU A 268 -1.94 -18.62 -9.95
N ILE A 269 -2.91 -18.82 -10.85
CA ILE A 269 -4.04 -17.90 -11.00
C ILE A 269 -4.92 -17.94 -9.75
N SER A 270 -5.29 -19.12 -9.25
CA SER A 270 -6.21 -19.26 -8.11
C SER A 270 -5.59 -18.75 -6.81
N TRP A 271 -4.39 -19.21 -6.48
CA TRP A 271 -3.68 -18.80 -5.26
C TRP A 271 -3.12 -17.40 -5.38
N GLY A 272 -2.59 -17.00 -6.54
CA GLY A 272 -2.09 -15.66 -6.79
C GLY A 272 -3.19 -14.60 -6.68
N ALA A 273 -4.34 -14.81 -7.32
CA ALA A 273 -5.48 -13.91 -7.20
C ALA A 273 -6.01 -13.84 -5.76
N THR A 274 -6.06 -14.97 -5.05
CA THR A 274 -6.44 -15.01 -3.63
C THR A 274 -5.46 -14.23 -2.76
N PHE A 275 -4.16 -14.43 -2.97
CA PHE A 275 -3.08 -13.80 -2.22
C PHE A 275 -3.03 -12.28 -2.40
N THR A 276 -3.22 -11.80 -3.63
CA THR A 276 -3.15 -10.37 -3.95
C THR A 276 -4.46 -9.61 -3.73
N ARG A 277 -5.58 -10.31 -3.54
CA ARG A 277 -6.92 -9.70 -3.42
C ARG A 277 -6.98 -8.54 -2.43
N GLY A 278 -6.34 -8.66 -1.28
CA GLY A 278 -6.43 -7.62 -0.26
C GLY A 278 -5.47 -6.43 -0.46
N ALA A 279 -4.67 -6.39 -1.53
CA ALA A 279 -3.80 -5.26 -1.85
C ALA A 279 -4.58 -3.94 -1.95
N THR A 280 -5.80 -3.97 -2.50
CA THR A 280 -6.70 -2.82 -2.63
C THR A 280 -7.21 -2.29 -1.30
N TYR A 281 -7.10 -3.08 -0.23
CA TYR A 281 -7.51 -2.68 1.12
C TYR A 281 -6.34 -2.10 1.94
N LEU A 282 -5.14 -2.02 1.36
CA LEU A 282 -3.96 -1.40 1.99
C LEU A 282 -4.11 0.12 2.17
N GLY A 283 -5.02 0.77 1.43
CA GLY A 283 -5.38 2.18 1.60
C GLY A 283 -6.66 2.41 2.42
N LEU A 284 -7.26 1.36 2.98
CA LEU A 284 -8.52 1.43 3.74
C LEU A 284 -8.34 1.08 5.21
N ARG A 285 -9.19 1.66 6.07
CA ARG A 285 -9.25 1.33 7.50
C ARG A 285 -9.49 -0.14 7.77
N HIS A 286 -10.45 -0.74 7.09
CA HIS A 286 -10.77 -2.16 7.22
C HIS A 286 -9.86 -2.99 6.32
N LEU A 287 -8.82 -3.56 6.93
CA LEU A 287 -7.90 -4.44 6.24
C LEU A 287 -8.58 -5.76 5.89
N TYR A 288 -8.62 -6.09 4.60
CA TYR A 288 -9.08 -7.40 4.15
C TYR A 288 -7.91 -8.38 4.09
N LEU A 289 -8.03 -9.46 4.87
CA LEU A 289 -7.08 -10.57 4.84
C LEU A 289 -7.78 -11.78 4.22
N PRO A 290 -7.34 -12.23 3.02
CA PRO A 290 -7.98 -13.32 2.32
C PRO A 290 -7.85 -14.64 3.08
N VAL A 291 -8.73 -15.58 2.74
CA VAL A 291 -8.84 -16.91 3.35
C VAL A 291 -8.76 -17.98 2.27
N GLY A 292 -8.24 -19.16 2.63
CA GLY A 292 -7.89 -20.24 1.69
C GLY A 292 -9.06 -20.70 0.81
N ARG A 293 -10.30 -20.61 1.29
CA ARG A 293 -11.51 -20.91 0.48
C ARG A 293 -11.58 -20.14 -0.84
N HIS A 294 -10.98 -18.96 -0.94
CA HIS A 294 -11.01 -18.22 -2.20
C HIS A 294 -10.19 -18.90 -3.31
N ALA A 295 -9.36 -19.89 -2.98
CA ALA A 295 -8.65 -20.75 -3.92
C ALA A 295 -9.36 -22.11 -4.18
N TYR A 296 -10.64 -22.30 -3.78
CA TYR A 296 -11.36 -23.59 -3.84
C TYR A 296 -11.22 -24.39 -5.15
N PRO A 297 -11.27 -23.78 -6.36
CA PRO A 297 -11.07 -24.52 -7.61
C PRO A 297 -9.71 -25.23 -7.70
N ALA A 298 -8.70 -24.70 -7.00
CA ALA A 298 -7.34 -25.24 -6.94
C ALA A 298 -7.07 -26.07 -5.69
N ILE A 299 -7.91 -26.03 -4.65
CA ILE A 299 -7.63 -26.72 -3.37
C ILE A 299 -7.46 -28.23 -3.54
N ILE A 300 -8.33 -28.88 -4.32
CA ILE A 300 -8.28 -30.33 -4.53
C ILE A 300 -6.95 -30.77 -5.13
N PRO A 301 -6.45 -30.18 -6.23
CA PRO A 301 -5.13 -30.55 -6.75
C PRO A 301 -3.95 -29.96 -5.96
N THR A 302 -4.18 -29.15 -4.92
CA THR A 302 -3.11 -28.71 -3.98
C THR A 302 -2.95 -29.67 -2.80
N MET A 303 -3.90 -30.59 -2.58
CA MET A 303 -3.83 -31.65 -1.57
C MET A 303 -3.07 -32.87 -2.10
#